data_AF-A0A1B6I644-F1
#
_entry.id   AF-A0A1B6I644-F1
#
_cell.length_a   1.000
_cell.length_b   1.000
_cell.length_c   1.000
_cell.angle_alpha   90.00
_cell.angle_beta   90.00
_cell.angle_gamma   90.00
#
_symmetry.space_group_name_H-M   'P 1'
#
loop_
_entity.id
_entity.type
_entity.pdbx_description
1 polymer ?
#
loop_
_entity_poly.entity_id
_entity_poly.type
_entity_poly.pdbx_seq_one_letter_code
_entity_poly.pdbx_strand_id
1 'polypeptide(L)'
;IWWTLPVVCCSEEMAEAPAEDQLPEYKRKHKVTPLLTSKNGAPVEDKRSSMTVGKVGPIVLQDSTLLDELAFFDRERIPERVVHAKGAGAFGYFEVTNDDITRYCKA
;
A
#
# COMPACT_ATOMS: atom_id res chain seq x y z
N ILE A 1 37.99 34.54 -25.62
CA ILE A 1 36.77 33.79 -26.01
C ILE A 1 37.08 32.31 -25.84
N TRP A 2 36.99 31.85 -24.59
CA TRP A 2 37.21 30.47 -24.18
C TRP A 2 35.86 30.01 -23.64
N TRP A 3 35.08 29.30 -24.45
CA TRP A 3 33.84 28.69 -23.98
C TRP A 3 34.19 27.40 -23.25
N THR A 4 34.37 27.50 -21.94
CA THR A 4 34.12 26.36 -21.05
C THR A 4 32.64 26.02 -21.17
N LEU A 5 32.31 25.10 -22.09
CA LEU A 5 31.03 24.41 -21.97
C LEU A 5 31.05 23.71 -20.61
N PRO A 6 30.09 23.97 -19.72
CA PRO A 6 29.92 23.12 -18.57
C PRO A 6 29.58 21.74 -19.14
N VAL A 7 30.39 20.74 -18.77
CA VAL A 7 29.94 19.36 -18.70
C VAL A 7 28.65 19.43 -17.89
N VAL A 8 27.52 19.42 -18.58
CA VAL A 8 26.26 19.00 -18.01
C VAL A 8 26.55 17.56 -17.64
N CYS A 9 26.99 17.38 -16.40
CA CYS A 9 26.77 16.15 -15.69
C CYS A 9 25.26 15.99 -15.78
N CYS A 10 24.79 15.25 -16.78
CA CYS A 10 23.52 14.56 -16.66
C CYS A 10 23.70 13.75 -15.39
N SER A 11 23.27 14.34 -14.27
CA SER A 11 22.79 13.58 -13.14
C SER A 11 21.59 12.83 -13.69
N GLU A 12 21.86 11.72 -14.39
CA GLU A 12 20.98 10.57 -14.38
C GLU A 12 20.90 10.18 -12.91
N GLU A 13 20.02 10.89 -12.19
CA GLU A 13 19.38 10.38 -10.99
C GLU A 13 18.93 8.99 -11.41
N MET A 14 19.57 7.99 -10.81
CA MET A 14 19.19 6.60 -10.95
C MET A 14 17.69 6.56 -10.73
N ALA A 15 16.93 6.35 -11.81
CA ALA A 15 15.50 6.17 -11.70
C ALA A 15 15.32 4.84 -10.97
N GLU A 16 15.23 4.92 -9.64
CA GLU A 16 14.86 3.86 -8.72
C GLU A 16 13.66 3.10 -9.32
N ALA A 17 13.61 1.77 -9.20
CA ALA A 17 12.58 1.00 -9.88
C ALA A 17 11.18 1.51 -9.45
N PRO A 18 10.16 1.53 -10.33
CA PRO A 18 8.83 2.05 -9.98
C PRO A 18 8.19 1.32 -8.79
N ALA A 19 8.63 0.10 -8.49
CA ALA A 19 8.21 -0.64 -7.30
C ALA A 19 8.81 -0.09 -5.99
N GLU A 20 10.04 0.42 -6.04
CA GLU A 20 10.76 1.02 -4.91
C GLU A 20 10.21 2.42 -4.59
N ASP A 21 9.78 3.18 -5.61
CA ASP A 21 9.21 4.53 -5.46
C ASP A 21 7.70 4.56 -5.07
N GLN A 22 7.12 3.41 -4.68
CA GLN A 22 5.69 3.32 -4.37
C GLN A 22 5.26 4.24 -3.20
N LEU A 23 6.02 4.25 -2.10
CA LEU A 23 5.69 5.04 -0.91
C LEU A 23 5.88 6.55 -1.14
N PRO A 24 7.00 7.03 -1.72
CA PRO A 24 7.14 8.44 -2.04
C PRO A 24 6.11 8.92 -3.08
N GLU A 25 5.77 8.11 -4.08
CA GLU A 25 4.72 8.44 -5.04
C GLU A 25 3.35 8.61 -4.37
N TYR A 26 2.96 7.66 -3.51
CA TYR A 26 1.71 7.74 -2.75
C TYR A 26 1.63 9.03 -1.91
N LYS A 27 2.73 9.38 -1.23
CA LYS A 27 2.83 10.62 -0.43
C LYS A 27 2.70 11.88 -1.31
N ARG A 28 3.28 11.90 -2.51
CA ARG A 28 3.14 13.03 -3.45
C ARG A 28 1.68 13.23 -3.89
N LYS A 29 0.94 12.13 -4.09
CA LYS A 29 -0.46 12.13 -4.53
C LYS A 29 -1.44 12.51 -3.41
N HIS A 30 -1.19 12.04 -2.18
CA HIS A 30 -2.06 12.27 -1.03
C HIS A 30 -1.47 13.33 -0.08
N LYS A 31 -1.74 14.61 -0.38
CA LYS A 31 -1.20 15.75 0.40
C LYS A 31 -1.88 15.97 1.77
N VAL A 32 -3.13 15.51 1.93
CA VAL A 32 -3.90 15.66 3.17
C VAL A 32 -3.90 14.34 3.91
N THR A 33 -3.48 14.35 5.17
CA THR A 33 -3.55 13.20 6.07
C THR A 33 -4.95 13.09 6.67
N PRO A 34 -5.70 12.00 6.42
CA PRO A 34 -7.00 11.81 7.05
C PRO A 34 -6.85 11.60 8.56
N LEU A 35 -7.92 11.91 9.30
CA LEU A 35 -7.99 11.59 10.73
C LEU A 35 -7.94 10.07 10.91
N LEU A 36 -7.14 9.62 11.86
CA LEU A 36 -7.11 8.22 12.26
C LEU A 36 -8.41 7.89 12.99
N THR A 37 -9.03 6.79 12.60
CA THR A 37 -10.31 6.34 13.16
C THR A 37 -10.23 4.87 13.57
N SER A 38 -10.99 4.50 14.61
CA SER A 38 -11.25 3.10 14.96
C SER A 38 -12.18 2.50 13.90
N LYS A 39 -12.32 1.17 13.91
CA LYS A 39 -13.23 0.41 13.05
C LYS A 39 -14.67 0.94 13.06
N ASN A 40 -15.11 1.50 14.18
CA ASN A 40 -16.45 2.06 14.33
C ASN A 40 -16.58 3.52 13.81
N GLY A 41 -15.52 4.07 13.21
CA GLY A 41 -15.49 5.44 12.69
C GLY A 41 -15.26 6.52 13.76
N ALA A 42 -15.08 6.14 15.03
CA ALA A 42 -14.73 7.07 16.09
C ALA A 42 -13.29 7.59 15.88
N PRO A 43 -13.02 8.89 16.10
CA PRO A 43 -11.67 9.44 15.98
C PRO A 43 -10.75 8.88 17.08
N VAL A 44 -9.51 8.58 16.73
CA VAL A 44 -8.48 8.11 17.67
C VAL A 44 -7.54 9.29 17.99
N GLU A 45 -7.42 9.63 19.26
CA GLU A 45 -6.61 10.78 19.72
C GLU A 45 -5.12 10.46 19.77
N ASP A 46 -4.73 9.34 20.40
CA ASP A 46 -3.35 8.84 20.42
C ASP A 46 -3.34 7.34 20.11
N LYS A 47 -2.40 6.95 19.23
CA LYS A 47 -2.17 5.56 18.79
C LYS A 47 -0.79 5.04 19.21
N ARG A 48 0.10 5.90 19.71
CA ARG A 48 1.47 5.51 20.07
C ARG A 48 1.56 4.93 21.48
N SER A 49 0.54 5.14 22.29
CA SER A 49 0.47 4.68 23.67
C SER A 49 -0.78 3.83 23.90
N SER A 50 -0.68 2.88 24.83
CA SER A 50 -1.82 2.09 25.32
C SER A 50 -2.35 2.68 26.62
N MET A 51 -3.63 2.48 26.90
CA MET A 51 -4.24 2.94 28.14
C MET A 51 -3.85 2.04 29.32
N THR A 52 -3.24 2.62 30.35
CA THR A 52 -2.81 1.92 31.58
C THR A 52 -3.36 2.57 32.84
N VAL A 53 -3.47 1.81 33.93
CA VAL A 53 -3.82 2.35 35.25
C VAL A 53 -2.62 3.06 35.86
N GLY A 54 -2.40 4.32 35.48
CA GLY A 54 -1.23 5.10 35.88
C GLY A 54 0.03 4.74 35.06
N LYS A 55 1.15 5.43 35.35
CA LYS A 55 2.37 5.38 34.51
C LYS A 55 3.04 4.00 34.44
N VAL A 56 2.92 3.19 35.48
CA VAL A 56 3.51 1.83 35.57
C VAL A 56 2.45 0.84 36.06
N GLY A 57 1.24 0.97 35.53
CA GLY A 57 0.13 0.07 35.81
C GLY A 57 -0.11 -0.96 34.71
N PRO A 58 -1.01 -1.92 34.96
CA PRO A 58 -1.47 -2.85 33.93
C PRO A 58 -2.28 -2.11 32.84
N ILE A 59 -2.29 -2.69 31.64
CA ILE A 59 -3.16 -2.25 30.53
C ILE A 59 -4.62 -2.54 30.88
N VAL A 60 -5.50 -1.60 30.57
CA VAL A 60 -6.94 -1.76 30.79
C VAL A 60 -7.63 -2.40 29.60
N LEU A 61 -8.62 -3.25 29.87
CA LEU A 61 -9.46 -3.86 28.81
C LEU A 61 -10.45 -2.87 28.18
N GLN A 62 -10.58 -1.67 28.73
CA GLN A 62 -11.44 -0.61 28.19
C GLN A 62 -10.84 0.06 26.95
N ASP A 63 -9.56 -0.18 26.68
CA ASP A 63 -8.88 0.30 25.48
C ASP A 63 -9.36 -0.47 24.25
N SER A 64 -10.49 -0.04 23.69
CA SER A 64 -11.08 -0.66 22.50
C SER A 64 -10.20 -0.49 21.27
N THR A 65 -9.49 0.63 21.14
CA THR A 65 -8.64 0.92 19.98
C THR A 65 -7.47 -0.05 19.92
N LEU A 66 -6.80 -0.31 21.04
CA LEU A 66 -5.72 -1.28 21.11
C LEU A 66 -6.21 -2.70 20.77
N LEU A 67 -7.35 -3.11 21.34
CA LEU A 67 -7.91 -4.43 21.12
C LEU A 67 -8.33 -4.64 19.66
N ASP A 68 -8.93 -3.63 19.03
CA ASP A 68 -9.34 -3.69 17.62
C ASP A 68 -8.15 -3.91 16.69
N GLU A 69 -7.05 -3.19 16.92
CA GLU A 69 -5.84 -3.28 16.09
C GLU A 69 -5.16 -4.65 16.22
N LEU A 70 -4.99 -5.13 17.46
CA LEU A 70 -4.41 -6.45 17.72
C LEU A 70 -5.29 -7.57 17.16
N ALA A 71 -6.62 -7.48 17.36
CA ALA A 71 -7.55 -8.49 16.89
C ALA A 71 -7.59 -8.59 15.34
N PHE A 72 -7.37 -7.48 14.64
CA PHE A 72 -7.26 -7.45 13.19
C PHE A 72 -5.92 -8.01 12.71
N PHE A 73 -4.82 -7.59 13.34
CA PHE A 73 -3.47 -8.07 13.04
C PHE A 73 -3.36 -9.61 13.17
N ASP A 74 -3.88 -10.17 14.26
CA ASP A 74 -3.87 -11.62 14.50
C ASP A 74 -4.66 -12.42 13.43
N ARG A 75 -5.56 -11.77 12.69
CA ARG A 75 -6.45 -12.38 11.69
C ARG A 75 -6.13 -11.95 10.26
N GLU A 76 -4.97 -11.39 10.00
CA GLU A 76 -4.56 -10.99 8.65
C GLU A 76 -4.36 -12.21 7.73
N ARG A 77 -3.90 -13.33 8.30
CA ARG A 77 -3.62 -14.53 7.53
C ARG A 77 -4.89 -15.33 7.23
N ILE A 78 -5.18 -15.47 5.95
CA ILE A 78 -6.16 -16.41 5.39
C ILE A 78 -5.38 -17.60 4.79
N PRO A 79 -5.93 -18.83 4.80
CA PRO A 79 -5.29 -19.96 4.12
C PRO A 79 -5.03 -19.64 2.64
N GLU A 80 -3.83 -20.01 2.17
CA GLU A 80 -3.42 -19.85 0.78
C GLU A 80 -4.13 -20.85 -0.15
N ARG A 81 -4.09 -20.61 -1.46
CA ARG A 81 -4.66 -21.54 -2.46
C ARG A 81 -3.93 -22.88 -2.39
N VAL A 82 -4.69 -23.99 -2.42
CA VAL A 82 -4.16 -25.37 -2.35
C VAL A 82 -3.10 -25.65 -3.43
N VAL A 83 -3.21 -25.02 -4.59
CA VAL A 83 -2.22 -25.04 -5.67
C VAL A 83 -1.99 -23.64 -6.21
N HIS A 84 -0.81 -23.39 -6.79
CA HIS A 84 -0.38 -22.06 -7.27
C HIS A 84 -0.48 -20.97 -6.19
N ALA A 85 -0.04 -21.29 -4.96
CA ALA A 85 -0.08 -20.37 -3.81
C ALA A 85 0.69 -19.07 -4.07
N LYS A 86 1.80 -19.14 -4.82
CA LYS A 86 2.58 -17.97 -5.24
C LYS A 86 2.21 -17.58 -6.67
N GLY A 87 1.81 -16.33 -6.85
CA GLY A 87 1.53 -15.73 -8.14
C GLY A 87 1.57 -14.21 -8.08
N ALA A 88 1.63 -13.57 -9.23
CA ALA A 88 1.46 -12.13 -9.40
C ALA A 88 0.36 -11.88 -10.43
N GLY A 89 -0.35 -10.77 -10.30
CA GLY A 89 -1.42 -10.38 -11.21
C GLY A 89 -1.17 -9.01 -11.84
N ALA A 90 -1.65 -8.82 -13.06
CA ALA A 90 -1.71 -7.53 -13.74
C ALA A 90 -3.09 -7.38 -14.37
N PHE A 91 -3.54 -6.14 -14.54
CA PHE A 91 -4.78 -5.81 -15.22
C PHE A 91 -4.50 -5.39 -16.66
N GLY A 92 -5.44 -5.66 -17.56
CA GLY A 92 -5.35 -5.31 -18.98
C GLY A 92 -6.69 -5.53 -19.67
N TYR A 93 -6.69 -5.39 -21.00
CA TYR A 93 -7.84 -5.71 -21.84
C TYR A 93 -7.39 -6.60 -22.99
N PHE A 94 -8.32 -7.39 -23.51
CA PHE A 94 -8.11 -8.22 -24.68
C PHE A 94 -8.80 -7.58 -25.88
N GLU A 95 -8.05 -7.38 -26.96
CA GLU A 95 -8.53 -6.83 -28.22
C GLU A 95 -8.37 -7.86 -29.33
N VAL A 96 -9.46 -8.16 -30.04
CA VAL A 96 -9.44 -9.07 -31.19
C VAL A 96 -8.95 -8.29 -32.41
N THR A 97 -7.85 -8.75 -33.01
CA THR A 97 -7.25 -8.09 -34.17
C THR A 97 -7.64 -8.70 -35.51
N ASN A 98 -8.16 -9.93 -35.52
CA ASN A 98 -8.54 -10.65 -36.73
C ASN A 98 -9.97 -11.17 -36.59
N ASP A 99 -10.84 -10.84 -37.54
CA ASP A 99 -12.26 -11.21 -37.50
C ASP A 99 -12.54 -12.64 -38.01
N ASP A 100 -11.57 -13.27 -38.69
CA ASP A 100 -11.70 -14.59 -39.32
C ASP A 100 -11.87 -15.76 -38.33
N ILE A 101 -11.65 -15.53 -37.03
CA ILE A 101 -11.85 -16.54 -35.97
C ILE A 101 -13.33 -16.81 -35.67
N THR A 102 -14.23 -15.93 -36.09
CA THR A 102 -15.69 -16.07 -35.94
C THR A 102 -16.24 -17.32 -36.64
N ARG A 103 -15.56 -17.84 -37.66
CA ARG A 103 -15.93 -19.10 -38.34
C ARG A 103 -15.69 -20.35 -37.48
N TYR A 104 -14.85 -20.25 -36.47
CA TYR A 104 -14.45 -21.38 -35.61
C TYR A 104 -15.10 -21.32 -34.22
N CYS A 105 -15.24 -20.12 -33.67
CA CYS A 105 -15.83 -19.94 -32.35
C CYS A 105 -16.85 -18.79 -32.38
N LYS A 106 -18.02 -19.06 -31.80
CA LYS A 106 -19.13 -18.10 -31.66
C LYS A 106 -19.10 -17.31 -30.33
N ALA A 107 -18.05 -17.51 -29.54
CA ALA A 107 -17.92 -16.91 -28.21
C ALA A 107 -17.73 -15.39 -28.29
#